data_AF-A0A655A753-F1
#
_entry.id   AF-A0A655A753-F1
#
_cell.length_a   1.000
_cell.length_b   1.000
_cell.length_c   1.000
_cell.angle_alpha   90.00
_cell.angle_beta   90.00
_cell.angle_gamma   90.00
#
_symmetry.space_group_name_H-M   'P 1'
#
loop_
_entity.id
_entity.type
_entity.pdbx_description
1 polymer ?
#
loop_
_entity_poly.entity_id
_entity_poly.type
_entity_poly.pdbx_seq_one_letter_code
_entity_poly.pdbx_strand_id
1 'polypeptide(L)'
;MATRLAATDYVDVQISLDGATAEVNDAIRGTGSFDMAVRALQNLAAAGFAGVKISVVITRRNVAQLDEFATLASRYGATLRITRLRPSGRGTDVWADLHPTADQQVQLYDWLVSKGERVLTGDSFFHLAPLGQSGALAGLNMCGAGRVVCLIDPVGDVYACPFAIHDHFLAGNVLSDGGFQNVWKNSSLFRELREPQSAGACGSCGHYDSCRGGCMAAKFFTGLPLDGPDPECVQGHSEPALARERHLPRPRADHSRGRRVSKPVPLTLSMRPPKRPCNESPV
;
A
#
# COMPACT_ATOMS: atom_id res chain seq x y z
N MET A 1 8.67 21.19 14.30
CA MET A 1 7.95 19.90 14.21
C MET A 1 8.85 18.74 14.62
N ALA A 2 9.99 18.50 13.96
CA ALA A 2 10.89 17.39 14.28
C ALA A 2 11.28 17.30 15.78
N THR A 3 11.70 18.40 16.40
CA THR A 3 11.98 18.44 17.85
C THR A 3 10.78 18.05 18.72
N ARG A 4 9.55 18.41 18.31
CA ARG A 4 8.34 18.02 19.03
C ARG A 4 8.04 16.53 18.86
N LEU A 5 8.28 15.97 17.67
CA LEU A 5 8.12 14.55 17.40
C LEU A 5 9.18 13.72 18.15
N ALA A 6 10.43 14.19 18.22
CA ALA A 6 11.51 13.53 18.96
C ALA A 6 11.30 13.56 20.48
N ALA A 7 10.49 14.50 20.98
CA ALA A 7 10.13 14.58 22.39
C ALA A 7 8.95 13.66 22.78
N THR A 8 8.41 12.87 21.85
CA THR A 8 7.32 11.91 22.13
C THR A 8 7.69 10.50 21.69
N ASP A 9 7.29 9.53 22.50
CA ASP A 9 7.43 8.09 22.30
C ASP A 9 6.16 7.42 21.73
N TYR A 10 5.07 8.17 21.57
CA TYR A 10 3.78 7.65 21.08
C TYR A 10 3.60 7.71 19.57
N VAL A 11 4.51 8.37 18.85
CA VAL A 11 4.35 8.65 17.41
C VAL A 11 5.42 7.92 16.61
N ASP A 12 4.96 7.08 15.69
CA ASP A 12 5.78 6.48 14.65
C ASP A 12 5.75 7.37 13.39
N VAL A 13 6.91 7.64 12.81
CA VAL A 13 7.04 8.56 11.68
C VAL A 13 7.51 7.81 10.45
N GLN A 14 6.75 7.97 9.35
CA GLN A 14 7.07 7.38 8.08
C GLN A 14 7.16 8.45 6.98
N ILE A 15 8.27 8.45 6.25
CA ILE A 15 8.52 9.34 5.11
C ILE A 15 8.38 8.53 3.83
N SER A 16 7.52 8.96 2.92
CA SER A 16 7.29 8.27 1.65
C SER A 16 8.24 8.76 0.55
N LEU A 17 8.89 7.80 -0.13
CA LEU A 17 9.77 7.99 -1.27
C LEU A 17 9.48 6.90 -2.31
N ASP A 18 9.26 7.27 -3.56
CA ASP A 18 8.98 6.31 -4.65
C ASP A 18 10.10 6.31 -5.72
N GLY A 19 11.26 6.86 -5.38
CA GLY A 19 12.51 6.78 -6.14
C GLY A 19 13.71 7.11 -5.24
N ALA A 20 14.85 6.45 -5.46
CA ALA A 20 16.08 6.72 -4.72
C ALA A 20 16.82 7.97 -5.24
N THR A 21 16.31 8.57 -6.32
CA THR A 21 16.77 9.81 -6.93
C THR A 21 15.58 10.74 -7.18
N ALA A 22 15.84 12.05 -7.31
CA ALA A 22 14.81 13.04 -7.64
C ALA A 22 14.10 12.72 -8.96
N GLU A 23 14.85 12.30 -9.98
CA GLU A 23 14.29 11.94 -11.29
C GLU A 23 13.18 10.87 -11.20
N VAL A 24 13.45 9.78 -10.49
CA VAL A 24 12.48 8.66 -10.38
C VAL A 24 11.35 9.01 -9.41
N ASN A 25 11.67 9.62 -8.27
CA ASN A 25 10.68 9.94 -7.25
C ASN A 25 9.70 11.02 -7.73
N ASP A 26 10.21 12.11 -8.29
CA ASP A 26 9.42 13.27 -8.63
C ASP A 26 8.52 13.03 -9.84
N ALA A 27 8.88 12.07 -10.71
CA ALA A 27 8.02 11.61 -11.80
C ALA A 27 6.68 11.04 -11.29
N ILE A 28 6.65 10.49 -10.06
CA ILE A 28 5.45 9.93 -9.44
C ILE A 28 4.85 10.92 -8.43
N ARG A 29 5.68 11.51 -7.58
CA ARG A 29 5.26 12.29 -6.40
C ARG A 29 5.22 13.80 -6.61
N GLY A 30 5.71 14.28 -7.76
CA GLY A 30 5.79 15.69 -8.11
C GLY A 30 7.17 16.29 -7.87
N THR A 31 7.49 17.34 -8.64
CA THR A 31 8.77 18.05 -8.59
C THR A 31 9.11 18.58 -7.20
N GLY A 32 10.34 18.35 -6.75
CA GLY A 32 10.87 18.78 -5.45
C GLY A 32 10.48 17.88 -4.27
N SER A 33 9.69 16.82 -4.50
CA SER A 33 9.22 15.95 -3.42
C SER A 33 10.33 15.07 -2.84
N PHE A 34 11.33 14.68 -3.65
CA PHE A 34 12.51 13.95 -3.18
C PHE A 34 13.33 14.77 -2.19
N ASP A 35 13.72 16.00 -2.58
CA ASP A 35 14.50 16.89 -1.74
C ASP A 35 13.77 17.22 -0.44
N MET A 36 12.45 17.41 -0.51
CA MET A 36 11.62 17.62 0.67
C MET A 36 11.64 16.41 1.61
N ALA A 37 11.51 15.19 1.09
CA ALA A 37 11.56 13.96 1.88
C ALA A 37 12.95 13.74 2.52
N VAL A 38 14.03 13.96 1.77
CA VAL A 38 15.41 13.90 2.29
C VAL A 38 15.64 14.95 3.38
N ARG A 39 15.15 16.18 3.18
CA ARG A 39 15.21 17.23 4.22
C ARG A 39 14.42 16.86 5.46
N ALA A 40 13.27 16.19 5.32
CA ALA A 40 12.50 15.72 6.48
C ALA A 40 13.30 14.66 7.27
N LEU A 41 13.95 13.71 6.59
CA LEU A 41 14.85 12.73 7.22
C LEU A 41 16.03 13.41 7.94
N GLN A 42 16.67 14.39 7.31
CA GLN A 42 17.75 15.18 7.92
C GLN A 42 17.29 15.90 9.19
N ASN A 43 16.11 16.53 9.16
CA ASN A 43 15.55 17.24 10.32
C ASN A 43 15.23 16.29 11.48
N LEU A 44 14.68 15.10 11.18
CA LEU A 44 14.39 14.08 12.18
C LEU A 44 15.68 13.53 12.81
N ALA A 45 16.68 13.22 11.99
CA ALA A 45 17.98 12.77 12.46
C ALA A 45 18.67 13.84 13.34
N ALA A 46 18.68 15.10 12.92
CA ALA A 46 19.26 16.21 13.68
C ALA A 46 18.54 16.45 15.02
N ALA A 47 17.25 16.11 15.11
CA ALA A 47 16.46 16.19 16.34
C ALA A 47 16.63 14.96 17.26
N GLY A 48 17.41 13.95 16.85
CA GLY A 48 17.57 12.71 17.59
C GLY A 48 16.35 11.77 17.54
N PHE A 49 15.46 11.94 16.57
CA PHE A 49 14.31 11.03 16.39
C PHE A 49 14.82 9.65 15.94
N ALA A 50 14.52 8.62 16.72
CA ALA A 50 14.85 7.23 16.39
C ALA A 50 13.64 6.51 15.78
N GLY A 51 13.89 5.50 14.95
CA GLY A 51 12.82 4.62 14.43
C GLY A 51 12.01 5.19 13.27
N VAL A 52 12.49 6.22 12.57
CA VAL A 52 11.85 6.70 11.34
C VAL A 52 11.80 5.59 10.29
N LYS A 53 10.72 5.54 9.51
CA LYS A 53 10.54 4.60 8.41
C LYS A 53 10.61 5.30 7.06
N ILE A 54 11.27 4.69 6.09
CA ILE A 54 11.15 5.08 4.68
C ILE A 54 10.14 4.13 4.03
N SER A 55 9.00 4.66 3.56
CA SER A 55 8.02 3.89 2.78
C SER A 55 8.28 4.01 1.30
N VAL A 56 8.31 2.88 0.61
CA VAL A 56 8.42 2.81 -0.84
C VAL A 56 7.30 1.94 -1.40
N VAL A 57 6.63 2.42 -2.45
CA VAL A 57 5.80 1.58 -3.32
C VAL A 57 6.66 1.11 -4.48
N ILE A 58 6.82 -0.21 -4.62
CA ILE A 58 7.59 -0.77 -5.74
C ILE A 58 6.78 -0.69 -7.02
N THR A 59 7.44 -0.15 -8.04
CA THR A 59 6.93 0.02 -9.39
C THR A 59 7.97 -0.48 -10.38
N ARG A 60 7.54 -0.67 -11.63
CA ARG A 60 8.37 -0.94 -12.80
C ARG A 60 9.53 0.05 -12.96
N ARG A 61 9.38 1.27 -12.44
CA ARG A 61 10.36 2.36 -12.58
C ARG A 61 11.45 2.34 -11.51
N ASN A 62 11.17 1.79 -10.33
CA ASN A 62 12.06 1.92 -9.16
C ASN A 62 12.53 0.58 -8.57
N VAL A 63 12.05 -0.57 -9.07
CA VAL A 63 12.48 -1.90 -8.58
C VAL A 63 13.99 -2.14 -8.75
N ALA A 64 14.63 -1.50 -9.72
CA ALA A 64 16.08 -1.56 -9.87
C ALA A 64 16.85 -0.78 -8.77
N GLN A 65 16.17 0.06 -7.98
CA GLN A 65 16.77 0.92 -6.96
C GLN A 65 16.69 0.34 -5.53
N LEU A 66 16.40 -0.96 -5.38
CA LEU A 66 16.18 -1.61 -4.08
C LEU A 66 17.38 -1.45 -3.12
N ASP A 67 18.60 -1.56 -3.63
CA ASP A 67 19.83 -1.40 -2.84
C ASP A 67 20.11 0.06 -2.47
N GLU A 68 19.76 0.99 -3.33
CA GLU A 68 19.85 2.42 -3.09
C GLU A 68 18.85 2.86 -2.04
N PHE A 69 17.62 2.30 -2.03
CA PHE A 69 16.66 2.52 -0.95
C PHE A 69 17.16 1.98 0.39
N ALA A 70 17.75 0.77 0.42
CA ALA A 70 18.34 0.21 1.63
C ALA A 70 19.52 1.05 2.13
N THR A 71 20.36 1.53 1.21
CA THR A 71 21.47 2.44 1.51
C THR A 71 20.97 3.77 2.08
N LEU A 72 19.93 4.34 1.48
CA LEU A 72 19.31 5.58 1.94
C LEU A 72 18.70 5.42 3.34
N ALA A 73 18.00 4.32 3.59
CA ALA A 73 17.45 4.00 4.91
C ALA A 73 18.57 3.87 5.96
N SER A 74 19.62 3.10 5.65
CA SER A 74 20.79 2.91 6.53
C SER A 74 21.47 4.23 6.88
N ARG A 75 21.64 5.14 5.91
CA ARG A 75 22.24 6.47 6.12
C ARG A 75 21.55 7.28 7.22
N TYR A 76 20.24 7.14 7.36
CA TYR A 76 19.44 7.88 8.35
C TYR A 76 19.03 7.02 9.55
N GLY A 77 19.57 5.79 9.69
CA GLY A 77 19.13 4.85 10.73
C GLY A 77 17.65 4.48 10.62
N ALA A 78 17.07 4.60 9.43
CA ALA A 78 15.66 4.37 9.17
C ALA A 78 15.38 2.89 8.88
N THR A 79 14.18 2.43 9.23
CA THR A 79 13.69 1.13 8.77
C THR A 79 13.08 1.27 7.38
N LEU A 80 13.47 0.41 6.44
CA LEU A 80 12.89 0.39 5.10
C LEU A 80 11.56 -0.37 5.13
N ARG A 81 10.50 0.23 4.60
CA ARG A 81 9.21 -0.42 4.36
C ARG A 81 8.93 -0.43 2.87
N ILE A 82 8.71 -1.62 2.33
CA ILE A 82 8.44 -1.84 0.91
C ILE A 82 7.05 -2.42 0.74
N THR A 83 6.27 -1.87 -0.19
CA THR A 83 4.90 -2.34 -0.47
C THR A 83 4.68 -2.46 -1.98
N ARG A 84 3.73 -3.30 -2.40
CA ARG A 84 3.35 -3.38 -3.82
C ARG A 84 2.47 -2.19 -4.21
N LEU A 85 2.52 -1.80 -5.48
CA LEU A 85 1.51 -0.94 -6.07
C LEU A 85 0.16 -1.68 -6.09
N ARG A 86 -0.83 -1.16 -5.36
CA ARG A 86 -2.19 -1.67 -5.38
C ARG A 86 -3.06 -0.80 -6.31
N PRO A 87 -3.91 -1.40 -7.15
CA PRO A 87 -4.75 -0.67 -8.10
C PRO A 87 -5.96 -0.01 -7.40
N SER A 88 -5.75 0.84 -6.40
CA SER A 88 -6.83 1.49 -5.63
C SER A 88 -6.74 3.01 -5.71
N GLY A 89 -7.90 3.68 -5.73
CA GLY A 89 -7.97 5.13 -5.95
C GLY A 89 -7.27 5.53 -7.25
N ARG A 90 -6.39 6.53 -7.22
CA ARG A 90 -5.56 6.94 -8.37
C ARG A 90 -4.60 5.84 -8.86
N GLY A 91 -4.34 4.83 -8.03
CA GLY A 91 -3.52 3.67 -8.41
C GLY A 91 -4.16 2.83 -9.51
N THR A 92 -5.49 2.80 -9.60
CA THR A 92 -6.22 2.04 -10.64
C THR A 92 -5.84 2.52 -12.05
N ASP A 93 -5.71 3.83 -12.24
CA ASP A 93 -5.46 4.46 -13.55
C ASP A 93 -4.05 4.18 -14.09
N VAL A 94 -3.08 3.97 -13.20
CA VAL A 94 -1.65 3.82 -13.53
C VAL A 94 -1.12 2.41 -13.31
N TRP A 95 -1.95 1.50 -12.79
CA TRP A 95 -1.49 0.18 -12.39
C TRP A 95 -0.87 -0.60 -13.57
N ALA A 96 -1.53 -0.62 -14.73
CA ALA A 96 -1.02 -1.32 -15.92
C ALA A 96 0.36 -0.82 -16.39
N ASP A 97 0.64 0.47 -16.20
CA ASP A 97 1.88 1.10 -16.63
C ASP A 97 3.02 0.97 -15.60
N LEU A 98 2.67 0.89 -14.31
CA LEU A 98 3.63 0.98 -13.21
C LEU A 98 3.80 -0.31 -12.42
N HIS A 99 2.93 -1.31 -12.55
CA HIS A 99 3.15 -2.57 -11.84
C HIS A 99 4.41 -3.30 -12.39
N PRO A 100 5.22 -3.95 -11.54
CA PRO A 100 6.41 -4.68 -11.99
C PRO A 100 6.09 -5.76 -13.03
N THR A 101 6.99 -5.97 -13.99
CA THR A 101 6.91 -7.11 -14.93
C THR A 101 7.21 -8.43 -14.21
N ALA A 102 6.95 -9.57 -14.85
CA ALA A 102 7.25 -10.89 -14.27
C ALA A 102 8.72 -11.02 -13.82
N ASP A 103 9.68 -10.64 -14.68
CA ASP A 103 11.11 -10.65 -14.33
C ASP A 103 11.44 -9.72 -13.15
N GLN A 104 10.78 -8.57 -13.08
CA GLN A 104 10.97 -7.63 -11.97
C GLN A 104 10.34 -8.14 -10.66
N GLN A 105 9.28 -8.94 -10.73
CA GLN A 105 8.73 -9.62 -9.55
C GLN A 105 9.71 -10.68 -9.01
N VAL A 106 10.39 -11.40 -9.91
CA VAL A 106 11.46 -12.34 -9.54
C VAL A 106 12.64 -11.59 -8.91
N GLN A 107 13.09 -10.49 -9.53
CA GLN A 107 14.13 -9.61 -8.96
C GLN A 107 13.76 -9.13 -7.55
N LEU A 108 12.52 -8.65 -7.36
CA LEU A 108 12.03 -8.20 -6.06
C LEU A 108 11.99 -9.35 -5.04
N TYR A 109 11.52 -10.53 -5.45
CA TYR A 109 11.48 -11.71 -4.61
C TYR A 109 12.88 -12.11 -4.13
N ASP A 110 13.85 -12.25 -5.04
CA ASP A 110 15.23 -12.64 -4.70
C ASP A 110 15.88 -11.63 -3.76
N TRP A 111 15.62 -10.34 -3.99
CA TRP A 111 16.09 -9.28 -3.11
C TRP A 111 15.45 -9.36 -1.71
N LEU A 112 14.14 -9.60 -1.63
CA LEU A 112 13.44 -9.75 -0.35
C LEU A 112 13.87 -11.02 0.40
N VAL A 113 14.14 -12.12 -0.27
CA VAL A 113 14.68 -13.33 0.38
C VAL A 113 16.08 -13.06 0.94
N SER A 114 16.92 -12.34 0.20
CA SER A 114 18.31 -12.08 0.61
C SER A 114 18.46 -10.99 1.67
N LYS A 115 17.58 -9.97 1.69
CA LYS A 115 17.72 -8.77 2.54
C LYS A 115 16.48 -8.42 3.37
N GLY A 116 15.41 -9.21 3.26
CA GLY A 116 14.09 -8.88 3.79
C GLY A 116 13.95 -8.89 5.31
N GLU A 117 14.86 -9.52 6.06
CA GLU A 117 14.82 -9.52 7.54
C GLU A 117 14.81 -8.10 8.14
N ARG A 118 15.41 -7.13 7.43
CA ARG A 118 15.48 -5.72 7.86
C ARG A 118 14.43 -4.83 7.17
N VAL A 119 13.49 -5.44 6.45
CA VAL A 119 12.53 -4.73 5.59
C VAL A 119 11.12 -5.07 6.01
N LEU A 120 10.31 -4.04 6.24
CA LEU A 120 8.90 -4.20 6.55
C LEU A 120 8.09 -4.32 5.26
N THR A 121 7.46 -5.47 5.04
CA THR A 121 6.62 -5.75 3.86
C THR A 121 5.12 -5.74 4.18
N GLY A 122 4.78 -6.14 5.41
CA GLY A 122 3.41 -6.28 5.89
C GLY A 122 2.66 -7.38 5.13
N ASP A 123 1.54 -7.01 4.52
CA ASP A 123 0.62 -7.89 3.80
C ASP A 123 0.73 -7.72 2.27
N SER A 124 1.88 -7.24 1.79
CA SER A 124 2.01 -6.74 0.42
C SER A 124 2.30 -7.80 -0.63
N PHE A 125 3.05 -8.85 -0.32
CA PHE A 125 3.70 -9.68 -1.35
C PHE A 125 3.24 -11.14 -1.38
N PHE A 126 1.98 -11.41 -1.03
CA PHE A 126 1.40 -12.77 -1.10
C PHE A 126 1.58 -13.41 -2.47
N HIS A 127 1.46 -12.61 -3.54
CA HIS A 127 1.55 -13.07 -4.92
C HIS A 127 2.96 -13.57 -5.30
N LEU A 128 3.99 -13.18 -4.55
CA LEU A 128 5.37 -13.63 -4.74
C LEU A 128 5.70 -14.93 -4.01
N ALA A 129 4.91 -15.31 -2.99
CA ALA A 129 5.17 -16.53 -2.19
C ALA A 129 5.32 -17.81 -3.03
N PRO A 130 4.61 -18.00 -4.16
CA PRO A 130 4.80 -19.15 -5.03
C PRO A 130 6.12 -19.20 -5.84
N LEU A 131 6.99 -18.19 -5.76
CA LEU A 131 8.29 -18.21 -6.46
C LEU A 131 9.35 -19.07 -5.77
N GLY A 132 9.16 -19.41 -4.50
CA GLY A 132 10.08 -20.31 -3.80
C GLY A 132 9.46 -21.00 -2.60
N GLN A 133 10.27 -21.29 -1.59
CA GLN A 133 9.83 -22.09 -0.46
C GLN A 133 8.80 -21.36 0.40
N SER A 134 7.78 -22.08 0.85
CA SER A 134 6.79 -21.55 1.79
C SER A 134 7.47 -20.98 3.03
N GLY A 135 7.18 -19.71 3.34
CA GLY A 135 7.78 -19.00 4.48
C GLY A 135 9.10 -18.27 4.17
N ALA A 136 9.61 -18.32 2.93
CA ALA A 136 10.82 -17.60 2.54
C ALA A 136 10.67 -16.07 2.59
N LEU A 137 9.44 -15.55 2.40
CA LEU A 137 9.15 -14.12 2.54
C LEU A 137 8.66 -13.81 3.94
N ALA A 138 9.29 -12.81 4.57
CA ALA A 138 8.76 -12.20 5.79
C ALA A 138 7.45 -11.47 5.51
N GLY A 139 6.48 -11.59 6.41
CA GLY A 139 5.19 -10.89 6.34
C GLY A 139 4.00 -11.78 6.66
N LEU A 140 2.79 -11.25 6.47
CA LEU A 140 1.57 -12.04 6.57
C LEU A 140 1.45 -12.93 5.33
N ASN A 141 0.88 -14.12 5.52
CA ASN A 141 0.51 -15.05 4.45
C ASN A 141 -1.02 -15.12 4.26
N MET A 142 -1.76 -14.16 4.82
CA MET A 142 -3.22 -14.09 4.77
C MET A 142 -3.71 -12.65 4.65
N CYS A 143 -4.88 -12.47 4.04
CA CYS A 143 -5.55 -11.17 3.98
C CYS A 143 -5.99 -10.73 5.38
N GLY A 144 -5.60 -9.52 5.79
CA GLY A 144 -5.98 -8.96 7.08
C GLY A 144 -7.31 -8.21 7.10
N ALA A 145 -7.96 -8.00 5.95
CA ALA A 145 -9.13 -7.13 5.81
C ALA A 145 -10.29 -7.57 6.71
N GLY A 146 -10.78 -6.66 7.56
CA GLY A 146 -11.82 -6.95 8.56
C GLY A 146 -11.41 -7.95 9.66
N ARG A 147 -10.19 -8.50 9.62
CA ARG A 147 -9.66 -9.48 10.59
C ARG A 147 -8.70 -8.86 11.59
N VAL A 148 -7.71 -8.14 11.07
CA VAL A 148 -6.65 -7.46 11.85
C VAL A 148 -6.43 -6.01 11.40
N VAL A 149 -7.09 -5.57 10.32
CA VAL A 149 -7.05 -4.20 9.83
C VAL A 149 -8.44 -3.78 9.32
N CYS A 150 -8.75 -2.49 9.48
CA CYS A 150 -9.79 -1.76 8.76
C CYS A 150 -9.30 -0.32 8.52
N LEU A 151 -10.03 0.43 7.71
CA LEU A 151 -9.86 1.87 7.55
C LEU A 151 -11.09 2.58 8.12
N ILE A 152 -10.87 3.64 8.88
CA ILE A 152 -11.92 4.61 9.23
C ILE A 152 -11.57 5.89 8.46
N ASP A 153 -12.46 6.36 7.61
CA ASP A 153 -12.24 7.55 6.81
C ASP A 153 -12.59 8.84 7.61
N PRO A 154 -12.33 10.05 7.05
CA PRO A 154 -12.58 11.30 7.76
C PRO A 154 -14.05 11.61 8.07
N VAL A 155 -15.02 10.97 7.42
CA VAL A 155 -16.45 11.14 7.72
C VAL A 155 -16.99 10.03 8.63
N GLY A 156 -16.13 9.10 9.05
CA GLY A 156 -16.44 8.02 9.97
C GLY A 156 -16.80 6.70 9.31
N ASP A 157 -16.75 6.61 7.98
CA ASP A 157 -17.05 5.36 7.27
C ASP A 157 -15.93 4.34 7.52
N VAL A 158 -16.32 3.11 7.81
CA VAL A 158 -15.43 2.00 8.15
C VAL A 158 -15.36 1.03 6.99
N TYR A 159 -14.20 0.90 6.36
CA TYR A 159 -13.95 -0.03 5.26
C TYR A 159 -13.09 -1.21 5.71
N ALA A 160 -13.22 -2.36 5.04
CA ALA A 160 -12.49 -3.58 5.40
C ALA A 160 -10.97 -3.47 5.27
N CYS A 161 -10.45 -2.61 4.38
CA CYS A 161 -9.03 -2.49 4.11
C CYS A 161 -8.72 -1.07 3.61
N PRO A 162 -7.55 -0.48 3.96
CA PRO A 162 -7.15 0.83 3.44
C PRO A 162 -7.00 0.89 1.92
N PHE A 163 -6.91 -0.26 1.26
CA PHE A 163 -6.84 -0.37 -0.19
C PHE A 163 -8.19 -0.72 -0.84
N ALA A 164 -9.26 -0.84 -0.05
CA ALA A 164 -10.59 -1.28 -0.48
C ALA A 164 -11.65 -0.22 -0.14
N ILE A 165 -11.41 1.04 -0.48
CA ILE A 165 -12.32 2.17 -0.22
C ILE A 165 -13.39 2.20 -1.32
N HIS A 166 -14.39 1.34 -1.19
CA HIS A 166 -15.51 1.18 -2.11
C HIS A 166 -16.71 0.60 -1.35
N ASP A 167 -17.94 0.92 -1.77
CA ASP A 167 -19.18 0.51 -1.09
C ASP A 167 -19.30 -0.99 -0.84
N HIS A 168 -18.79 -1.79 -1.76
CA HIS A 168 -18.71 -3.26 -1.61
C HIS A 168 -17.94 -3.71 -0.36
N PHE A 169 -17.08 -2.85 0.19
CA PHE A 169 -16.27 -3.11 1.37
C PHE A 169 -16.55 -2.15 2.53
N LEU A 170 -17.69 -1.43 2.48
CA LEU A 170 -18.16 -0.57 3.56
C LEU A 170 -18.85 -1.42 4.64
N ALA A 171 -18.33 -1.38 5.86
CA ALA A 171 -18.83 -2.12 7.01
C ALA A 171 -19.86 -1.35 7.87
N GLY A 172 -19.88 -0.02 7.74
CA GLY A 172 -20.73 0.89 8.51
C GLY A 172 -20.05 2.23 8.76
N ASN A 173 -20.60 3.05 9.65
CA ASN A 173 -20.07 4.35 10.05
C ASN A 173 -20.02 4.46 11.58
N VAL A 174 -18.88 4.93 12.12
CA VAL A 174 -18.67 4.99 13.58
C VAL A 174 -19.60 5.96 14.30
N LEU A 175 -20.17 6.95 13.60
CA LEU A 175 -21.02 7.98 14.18
C LEU A 175 -22.51 7.55 14.19
N SER A 176 -22.96 6.79 13.19
CA SER A 176 -24.37 6.37 13.08
C SER A 176 -24.63 4.96 13.58
N ASP A 177 -23.64 4.07 13.56
CA ASP A 177 -23.86 2.63 13.71
C ASP A 177 -23.38 2.10 15.08
N GLY A 178 -23.59 2.88 16.14
CA GLY A 178 -23.30 2.46 17.51
C GLY A 178 -21.81 2.37 17.85
N GLY A 179 -20.96 3.14 17.17
CA GLY A 179 -19.53 3.23 17.47
C GLY A 179 -18.66 2.16 16.80
N PHE A 180 -17.35 2.38 16.83
CA PHE A 180 -16.37 1.49 16.20
C PHE A 180 -16.45 0.03 16.70
N GLN A 181 -16.67 -0.17 18.01
CA GLN A 181 -16.78 -1.52 18.57
C GLN A 181 -17.94 -2.30 17.95
N ASN A 182 -19.09 -1.66 17.71
CA ASN A 182 -20.23 -2.32 17.09
C ASN A 182 -19.91 -2.68 15.64
N VAL A 183 -19.43 -1.71 14.85
CA VAL A 183 -19.05 -1.95 13.44
C VAL A 183 -18.00 -3.06 13.33
N TRP A 184 -16.97 -3.04 14.19
CA TRP A 184 -15.91 -4.05 14.19
C TRP A 184 -16.42 -5.44 14.53
N LYS A 185 -17.28 -5.60 15.54
CA LYS A 185 -17.73 -6.93 16.01
C LYS A 185 -18.91 -7.48 15.23
N ASN A 186 -19.82 -6.61 14.79
CA ASN A 186 -21.17 -7.01 14.39
C ASN A 186 -21.52 -6.70 12.94
N SER A 187 -20.72 -5.93 12.19
CA SER A 187 -21.00 -5.70 10.77
C SER A 187 -21.06 -7.03 10.00
N SER A 188 -22.03 -7.16 9.10
CA SER A 188 -22.19 -8.34 8.25
C SER A 188 -20.92 -8.62 7.46
N LEU A 189 -20.36 -7.58 6.83
CA LEU A 189 -19.14 -7.67 6.04
C LEU A 189 -17.95 -8.23 6.84
N PHE A 190 -17.68 -7.74 8.05
CA PHE A 190 -16.53 -8.24 8.80
C PHE A 190 -16.76 -9.65 9.34
N ARG A 191 -18.00 -10.01 9.66
CA ARG A 191 -18.34 -11.39 10.02
C ARG A 191 -18.09 -12.32 8.85
N GLU A 192 -18.58 -11.98 7.66
CA GLU A 192 -18.33 -12.75 6.43
C GLU A 192 -16.84 -12.88 6.11
N LEU A 193 -16.09 -11.77 6.16
CA LEU A 193 -14.65 -11.78 5.87
C LEU A 193 -13.84 -12.62 6.88
N ARG A 194 -14.35 -12.86 8.09
CA ARG A 194 -13.70 -13.69 9.11
C ARG A 194 -14.00 -15.18 8.97
N GLU A 195 -15.06 -15.55 8.27
CA GLU A 195 -15.36 -16.95 7.98
C GLU A 195 -14.28 -17.57 7.08
N PRO A 196 -14.06 -18.90 7.16
CA PRO A 196 -13.19 -19.61 6.24
C PRO A 196 -13.59 -19.33 4.78
N GLN A 197 -12.65 -18.79 4.01
CA GLN A 197 -12.90 -18.41 2.62
C GLN A 197 -12.65 -19.60 1.68
N SER A 198 -13.47 -19.73 0.64
CA SER A 198 -13.23 -20.69 -0.44
C SER A 198 -11.96 -20.33 -1.20
N ALA A 199 -11.21 -21.35 -1.63
CA ALA A 199 -10.06 -21.18 -2.49
C ALA A 199 -10.44 -20.77 -3.92
N GLY A 200 -11.72 -20.87 -4.29
CA GLY A 200 -12.22 -20.50 -5.61
C GLY A 200 -11.46 -21.19 -6.73
N ALA A 201 -11.10 -20.41 -7.76
CA ALA A 201 -10.30 -20.88 -8.89
C ALA A 201 -8.88 -21.33 -8.48
N CYS A 202 -8.39 -20.95 -7.30
CA CYS A 202 -7.09 -21.37 -6.79
C CYS A 202 -7.12 -22.72 -6.04
N GLY A 203 -8.29 -23.36 -5.85
CA GLY A 203 -8.42 -24.57 -5.03
C GLY A 203 -7.64 -25.79 -5.52
N SER A 204 -7.34 -25.87 -6.82
CA SER A 204 -6.49 -26.92 -7.41
C SER A 204 -5.03 -26.50 -7.57
N CYS A 205 -4.66 -25.27 -7.20
CA CYS A 205 -3.30 -24.78 -7.33
C CYS A 205 -2.43 -25.30 -6.17
N GLY A 206 -1.31 -25.97 -6.50
CA GLY A 206 -0.36 -26.49 -5.52
C GLY A 206 0.31 -25.42 -4.64
N HIS A 207 0.10 -24.13 -4.92
CA HIS A 207 0.66 -23.01 -4.17
C HIS A 207 -0.40 -22.24 -3.35
N TYR A 208 -1.65 -22.73 -3.29
CA TYR A 208 -2.72 -22.00 -2.61
C TYR A 208 -2.41 -21.72 -1.13
N ASP A 209 -1.78 -22.66 -0.43
CA ASP A 209 -1.46 -22.49 0.99
C ASP A 209 -0.42 -21.39 1.26
N SER A 210 0.44 -21.07 0.28
CA SER A 210 1.46 -20.03 0.43
C SER A 210 0.92 -18.62 0.14
N CYS A 211 0.03 -18.48 -0.84
CA CYS A 211 -0.46 -17.16 -1.28
C CYS A 211 -1.91 -16.83 -0.89
N ARG A 212 -2.72 -17.86 -0.56
CA ARG A 212 -4.17 -17.75 -0.26
C ARG A 212 -4.96 -17.02 -1.35
N GLY A 213 -4.53 -17.15 -2.60
CA GLY A 213 -5.14 -16.46 -3.75
C GLY A 213 -4.82 -14.96 -3.84
N GLY A 214 -3.98 -14.41 -2.97
CA GLY A 214 -3.48 -13.04 -3.01
C GLY A 214 -4.44 -11.95 -2.54
N CYS A 215 -4.29 -10.74 -3.05
CA CYS A 215 -4.93 -9.54 -2.52
C CYS A 215 -6.35 -9.33 -3.09
N MET A 216 -7.37 -9.42 -2.22
CA MET A 216 -8.78 -9.16 -2.57
C MET A 216 -8.99 -7.79 -3.23
N ALA A 217 -8.37 -6.73 -2.70
CA ALA A 217 -8.49 -5.38 -3.26
C ALA A 217 -7.88 -5.31 -4.67
N ALA A 218 -6.73 -5.96 -4.90
CA ALA A 218 -6.10 -5.97 -6.21
C ALA A 218 -6.99 -6.65 -7.26
N LYS A 219 -7.61 -7.79 -6.92
CA LYS A 219 -8.58 -8.46 -7.79
C LYS A 219 -9.76 -7.56 -8.12
N PHE A 220 -10.39 -7.01 -7.08
CA PHE A 220 -11.59 -6.18 -7.23
C PHE A 220 -11.36 -5.02 -8.20
N PHE A 221 -10.34 -4.18 -7.96
CA PHE A 221 -10.13 -3.01 -8.79
C PHE A 221 -9.49 -3.28 -10.15
N THR A 222 -8.99 -4.49 -10.39
CA THR A 222 -8.67 -4.96 -11.75
C THR A 222 -9.87 -5.62 -12.43
N GLY A 223 -11.06 -5.62 -11.83
CA GLY A 223 -12.24 -6.25 -12.40
C GLY A 223 -12.14 -7.78 -12.50
N LEU A 224 -11.23 -8.39 -11.71
CA LEU A 224 -11.17 -9.84 -11.56
C LEU A 224 -12.16 -10.30 -10.48
N PRO A 225 -12.74 -11.51 -10.62
CA PRO A 225 -13.54 -12.13 -9.58
C PRO A 225 -12.75 -12.27 -8.26
N LEU A 226 -13.40 -12.09 -7.11
CA LEU A 226 -12.74 -12.18 -5.80
C LEU A 226 -12.23 -13.60 -5.48
N ASP A 227 -12.92 -14.60 -6.02
CA ASP A 227 -12.57 -16.03 -5.97
C ASP A 227 -11.58 -16.45 -7.10
N GLY A 228 -11.16 -15.50 -7.94
CA GLY A 228 -10.12 -15.66 -8.95
C GLY A 228 -8.69 -15.48 -8.39
N PRO A 229 -7.66 -15.69 -9.21
CA PRO A 229 -6.27 -15.42 -8.83
C PRO A 229 -5.97 -13.92 -8.70
N ASP A 230 -4.93 -13.57 -7.92
CA ASP A 230 -4.37 -12.21 -7.88
C ASP A 230 -3.97 -11.74 -9.28
N PRO A 231 -4.20 -10.46 -9.67
CA PRO A 231 -3.77 -9.97 -10.97
C PRO A 231 -2.26 -10.12 -11.22
N GLU A 232 -1.43 -10.10 -10.18
CA GLU A 232 0.02 -10.30 -10.27
C GLU A 232 0.43 -11.73 -9.88
N CYS A 233 -0.45 -12.72 -10.04
CA CYS A 233 -0.13 -14.12 -9.79
C CYS A 233 1.09 -14.54 -10.62
N VAL A 234 2.20 -14.85 -9.94
CA VAL A 234 3.48 -15.23 -10.56
C VAL A 234 3.45 -16.56 -11.32
N GLN A 235 2.35 -17.32 -11.21
CA GLN A 235 2.10 -18.53 -11.98
C GLN A 235 1.32 -18.25 -13.28
N GLY A 236 1.01 -16.98 -13.57
CA GLY A 236 0.30 -16.56 -14.80
C GLY A 236 -1.19 -16.87 -14.83
N HIS A 237 -1.77 -17.45 -13.77
CA HIS A 237 -3.17 -17.90 -13.77
C HIS A 237 -4.20 -16.77 -13.99
N SER A 238 -3.84 -15.50 -13.73
CA SER A 238 -4.69 -14.33 -13.96
C SER A 238 -4.64 -13.79 -15.40
N GLU A 239 -3.59 -14.10 -16.16
CA GLU A 239 -3.34 -13.49 -17.48
C GLU A 239 -4.51 -13.65 -18.47
N PRO A 240 -5.13 -14.85 -18.60
CA PRO A 240 -6.24 -15.01 -19.54
C PRO A 240 -7.46 -14.16 -19.19
N ALA A 241 -7.70 -13.92 -17.90
CA ALA A 241 -8.80 -13.07 -17.44
C ALA A 241 -8.46 -11.58 -17.60
N LEU A 242 -7.20 -11.20 -17.36
CA LEU A 242 -6.72 -9.83 -17.55
C LEU A 242 -6.72 -9.40 -19.02
N ALA A 243 -6.50 -10.31 -19.97
CA ALA A 243 -6.52 -10.04 -21.39
C ALA A 243 -7.93 -9.76 -21.97
N ARG A 244 -8.98 -10.09 -21.23
CA ARG A 244 -10.38 -9.87 -21.64
C ARG A 244 -10.85 -8.46 -21.26
N GLU A 245 -11.90 -8.02 -21.94
CA GLU A 245 -12.64 -6.84 -21.51
C GLU A 245 -13.23 -7.07 -20.12
N ARG A 246 -13.06 -6.09 -19.25
CA ARG A 246 -13.43 -6.15 -17.83
C ARG A 246 -14.10 -4.86 -17.41
N HIS A 247 -15.10 -4.97 -16.54
CA HIS A 247 -15.64 -3.81 -15.87
C HIS A 247 -14.76 -3.46 -14.67
N LEU A 248 -14.05 -2.34 -14.75
CA LEU A 248 -13.31 -1.80 -13.62
C LEU A 248 -14.26 -1.07 -12.67
N PRO A 249 -14.31 -1.44 -11.37
CA PRO A 249 -15.11 -0.73 -10.38
C PRO A 249 -14.66 0.72 -10.29
N ARG A 250 -15.63 1.64 -10.20
CA ARG A 250 -15.35 3.06 -9.97
C ARG A 250 -15.58 3.39 -8.51
N PRO A 251 -14.69 4.15 -7.85
CA PRO A 251 -14.98 4.69 -6.53
C PRO A 251 -16.29 5.49 -6.56
N ARG A 252 -17.14 5.32 -5.54
CA ARG A 252 -18.39 6.09 -5.41
C ARG A 252 -18.13 7.58 -5.25
N ALA A 253 -17.07 7.92 -4.55
CA ALA A 253 -16.63 9.28 -4.35
C ALA A 253 -15.21 9.45 -4.88
N ASP A 254 -15.00 10.48 -5.68
CA ASP A 254 -13.67 11.03 -5.84
C ASP A 254 -13.33 11.74 -4.51
N HIS A 255 -12.59 11.06 -3.64
CA HIS A 255 -12.09 11.68 -2.41
C HIS A 255 -11.03 12.77 -2.72
N SER A 256 -10.59 12.91 -3.97
CA SER A 256 -9.97 14.14 -4.47
C SER A 256 -11.06 15.20 -4.59
N ARG A 257 -11.07 16.18 -3.69
CA ARG A 257 -11.87 17.38 -3.94
C ARG A 257 -11.36 18.07 -5.21
N GLY A 258 -12.01 17.89 -6.36
CA GLY A 258 -11.68 18.67 -7.56
C GLY A 258 -12.20 18.13 -8.89
N ARG A 259 -12.40 19.06 -9.84
CA ARG A 259 -12.74 18.84 -11.25
C ARG A 259 -11.78 17.82 -11.89
N ARG A 260 -12.27 16.90 -12.74
CA ARG A 260 -11.45 15.95 -13.52
C ARG A 260 -10.22 16.64 -14.10
N VAL A 261 -9.02 16.28 -13.63
CA VAL A 261 -7.77 16.80 -14.15
C VAL A 261 -7.19 15.76 -15.10
N SER A 262 -7.02 16.12 -16.38
CA SER A 262 -6.45 15.26 -17.42
C SER A 262 -4.92 15.20 -17.38
N LYS A 263 -4.31 15.69 -16.30
CA LYS A 263 -2.87 15.76 -16.05
C LYS A 263 -2.63 15.51 -14.56
N PRO A 264 -1.47 14.95 -14.16
CA PRO A 264 -1.11 14.83 -12.75
C PRO A 264 -1.25 16.20 -12.08
N VAL A 265 -2.04 16.30 -11.01
CA VAL A 265 -2.09 17.50 -10.16
C VAL A 265 -0.82 17.49 -9.33
N PRO A 266 0.15 18.39 -9.58
CA PRO A 266 1.32 18.47 -8.72
C PRO A 266 0.85 18.93 -7.34
N LEU A 267 1.17 18.17 -6.30
CA LEU A 267 1.01 18.64 -4.92
C LEU A 267 1.89 19.88 -4.78
N THR A 268 1.26 21.06 -4.71
CA THR A 268 1.99 22.31 -4.46
C THR A 268 2.26 22.39 -2.97
N LEU A 269 3.32 21.72 -2.54
CA LEU A 269 3.70 21.66 -1.14
C LEU A 269 4.30 23.01 -0.74
N SER A 270 3.55 23.79 0.05
CA SER A 270 4.02 25.05 0.59
C SER A 270 5.17 24.79 1.56
N MET A 271 6.34 25.36 1.29
CA MET A 271 7.47 25.34 2.23
C MET A 271 7.34 26.38 3.36
N ARG A 272 6.30 27.22 3.34
CA ARG A 272 6.04 28.18 4.41
C ARG A 272 5.39 27.48 5.60
N PRO A 273 5.94 27.62 6.82
CA PRO A 273 5.30 27.16 8.04
C PRO A 273 3.87 27.75 8.13
N PRO A 274 2.87 26.95 8.54
CA PRO A 274 1.52 27.47 8.71
C PRO A 274 1.52 28.57 9.77
N LYS A 275 0.84 29.69 9.48
CA LYS A 275 0.80 30.87 10.37
C LYS A 275 0.15 30.60 11.74
N ARG A 276 -0.56 29.48 11.89
CA ARG A 276 -1.16 29.01 13.15
C ARG A 276 -1.05 27.48 13.21
N PRO A 277 -0.94 26.87 14.40
CA PRO A 277 -0.90 25.41 14.54
C PRO A 277 -2.12 24.69 13.94
N CYS A 278 -3.30 25.32 14.03
CA CYS A 278 -4.55 24.82 13.44
C CYS A 278 -4.70 25.09 11.93
N ASN A 279 -3.74 25.80 11.32
CA ASN A 279 -3.67 25.97 9.87
C ASN A 279 -2.83 24.86 9.21
N GLU A 280 -2.43 23.83 9.96
CA GLU A 280 -2.05 22.55 9.38
C GLU A 280 -3.31 21.96 8.75
N SER A 281 -3.45 22.17 7.43
CA SER A 281 -4.29 21.28 6.63
C SER A 281 -3.72 19.87 6.82
N PRO A 282 -4.55 18.87 7.18
CA PRO A 282 -4.10 17.48 7.12
C PRO A 282 -3.93 16.99 5.67
N VAL A 283 -4.18 17.86 4.68
CA VAL A 283 -4.05 17.63 3.23
C VAL A 283 -2.92 18.47 2.68
#